data_AF-A0A7J4SUV0-F1
#
_entry.id   AF-A0A7J4SUV0-F1
#
_cell.length_a   1.000
_cell.length_b   1.000
_cell.length_c   1.000
_cell.angle_alpha   90.00
_cell.angle_beta   90.00
_cell.angle_gamma   90.00
#
_symmetry.space_group_name_H-M   'P 1'
#
loop_
_entity.id
_entity.type
_entity.pdbx_description
1 polymer ?
#
loop_
_entity_poly.entity_id
_entity_poly.type
_entity_poly.pdbx_seq_one_letter_code
_entity_poly.pdbx_strand_id
1 'polypeptide(L)'
;METVVSCRLDKQVLEFLEKYSDELHTNRGKLLRELVNEGRKMIAIEMYKHGKASIGKAAAIAGMSLSEMMDLLANFGVKSNLDVEDFRESLMNTDKLID
;
A
#
# COMPACT_ATOMS: atom_id res chain seq x y z
N MET A 1 1.86 16.49 -10.37
CA MET A 1 1.63 17.84 -9.83
C MET A 1 1.78 17.73 -8.32
N GLU A 2 2.70 18.48 -7.72
CA GLU A 2 2.85 18.48 -6.25
C GLU A 2 1.98 19.60 -5.66
N THR A 3 1.43 19.36 -4.47
CA THR A 3 0.60 20.35 -3.76
C THR A 3 1.02 20.37 -2.29
N VAL A 4 1.10 21.56 -1.72
CA VAL A 4 1.47 21.74 -0.31
C VAL A 4 0.23 21.52 0.56
N VAL A 5 0.33 20.57 1.50
CA VAL A 5 -0.68 20.32 2.52
C VAL A 5 -0.12 20.80 3.86
N SER A 6 -0.86 21.67 4.56
CA SER A 6 -0.51 22.09 5.92
C SER A 6 -1.23 21.21 6.93
N CYS A 7 -0.48 20.56 7.82
CA CYS A 7 -1.03 19.77 8.92
C CYS A 7 -0.38 20.16 10.25
N ARG A 8 -1.14 20.03 11.34
CA ARG A 8 -0.61 20.20 12.70
C ARG A 8 -0.09 18.87 13.20
N LEU A 9 1.16 18.85 13.63
CA LEU A 9 1.83 17.69 14.20
C LEU A 9 2.17 18.01 15.66
N ASP A 10 2.03 17.01 16.53
CA ASP A 10 2.47 17.15 17.91
C ASP A 10 4.01 17.12 18.01
N LYS A 11 4.50 17.42 19.21
CA LYS A 11 5.93 17.45 19.49
C LYS A 11 6.61 16.09 19.28
N GLN A 12 5.93 14.99 19.61
CA GLN A 12 6.50 13.64 19.50
C GLN A 12 6.75 13.27 18.04
N VAL A 13 5.80 13.58 17.15
CA VAL A 13 5.96 13.33 15.70
C VAL A 13 7.06 14.21 15.11
N LEU A 14 7.17 15.46 15.54
CA LEU A 14 8.24 16.36 15.06
C LEU A 14 9.63 15.85 15.47
N GLU A 15 9.80 15.45 16.74
CA GLU A 15 11.05 14.86 17.25
C GLU A 15 11.43 13.58 16.49
N PHE A 16 10.43 12.73 16.20
CA PHE A 16 10.62 11.55 15.37
C PHE A 16 11.13 11.92 13.96
N LEU A 17 10.47 12.87 13.28
CA LEU A 17 10.87 13.27 11.93
C LEU A 17 12.27 13.88 11.90
N GLU A 18 12.65 14.68 12.90
CA GLU A 18 13.98 15.27 13.00
C GLU A 18 15.05 14.19 13.13
N LYS A 19 14.91 13.33 14.15
CA LYS A 19 15.86 12.25 14.41
C LYS A 19 16.10 11.37 13.18
N TYR A 20 15.03 10.87 12.56
CA TYR A 20 15.15 9.96 11.42
C TYR A 20 15.55 10.68 10.13
N SER A 21 15.27 11.97 9.99
CA SER A 21 15.77 12.73 8.84
C SER A 21 17.29 12.88 8.86
N ASP A 22 17.86 13.05 10.06
CA ASP A 22 19.31 13.12 10.25
C ASP A 22 19.97 11.76 10.03
N GLU A 23 19.44 10.69 10.62
CA GLU A 23 19.94 9.31 10.46
C GLU A 23 19.93 8.84 8.99
N LEU A 24 18.91 9.22 8.23
CA LEU A 24 18.73 8.81 6.82
C LEU A 24 19.30 9.83 5.82
N HIS A 25 19.98 10.88 6.30
CA HIS A 25 20.51 11.97 5.47
C HIS A 25 19.50 12.53 4.46
N THR A 26 18.28 12.78 4.94
CA THR A 26 17.14 13.26 4.14
C THR A 26 16.55 14.51 4.78
N ASN A 27 15.53 15.12 4.15
CA ASN A 27 14.79 16.23 4.78
C ASN A 27 13.44 15.74 5.33
N ARG A 28 12.93 16.47 6.33
CA ARG A 28 11.64 16.19 6.99
C ARG A 28 10.48 16.00 6.00
N GLY A 29 10.42 16.83 4.95
CA GLY A 29 9.35 16.74 3.95
C GLY A 29 9.42 15.47 3.10
N LYS A 30 10.62 15.04 2.71
CA LYS A 30 10.84 13.80 1.97
C LYS A 30 10.51 12.59 2.85
N LEU A 31 11.03 12.54 4.08
CA LEU A 31 10.72 11.47 5.03
C LEU A 31 9.21 11.38 5.29
N LEU A 32 8.53 12.51 5.53
CA LEU A 32 7.08 12.52 5.76
C LEU A 32 6.31 11.98 4.55
N ARG A 33 6.69 12.34 3.31
CA ARG A 33 6.06 11.79 2.10
C ARG A 33 6.28 10.29 1.97
N GLU A 34 7.48 9.81 2.26
CA GLU A 34 7.80 8.37 2.24
C GLU A 34 6.94 7.62 3.27
N LEU A 35 6.82 8.15 4.50
CA LEU A 35 5.96 7.57 5.53
C LEU A 35 4.48 7.55 5.13
N VAL A 36 3.99 8.59 4.47
CA VAL A 36 2.61 8.60 3.94
C VAL A 36 2.44 7.54 2.85
N ASN A 37 3.42 7.37 1.96
CA ASN A 37 3.39 6.32 0.94
C ASN A 37 3.41 4.92 1.54
N GLU A 38 4.21 4.67 2.59
CA GLU A 38 4.20 3.40 3.30
C GLU A 38 2.91 3.19 4.09
N GLY A 39 2.39 4.23 4.75
CA GLY A 39 1.11 4.18 5.46
C GLY A 39 -0.06 3.82 4.55
N ARG A 40 -0.07 4.35 3.31
CA ARG A 40 -1.03 3.98 2.26
C ARG A 40 -0.99 2.48 1.93
N LYS A 41 0.20 1.88 1.84
CA LYS A 41 0.36 0.42 1.62
C LYS A 41 -0.16 -0.39 2.80
N MET A 42 0.13 0.05 4.03
CA MET A 42 -0.38 -0.61 5.24
C MET A 42 -1.91 -0.61 5.31
N ILE A 43 -2.55 0.50 4.94
CA ILE A 43 -4.02 0.57 4.84
C ILE A 43 -4.53 -0.44 3.81
N ALA A 44 -3.90 -0.55 2.63
CA ALA A 44 -4.29 -1.51 1.61
C ALA A 44 -4.19 -2.96 2.10
N ILE A 45 -3.09 -3.31 2.77
CA ILE A 45 -2.88 -4.63 3.39
C ILE A 45 -4.00 -4.93 4.40
N GLU A 46 -4.29 -4.01 5.31
CA GLU A 46 -5.30 -4.22 6.34
C GLU A 46 -6.71 -4.33 5.76
N MET A 47 -7.04 -3.55 4.72
CA MET A 47 -8.31 -3.68 4.00
C MET A 47 -8.45 -5.04 3.31
N TYR A 48 -7.38 -5.54 2.71
CA TYR A 48 -7.38 -6.88 2.09
C TYR A 48 -7.53 -7.99 3.13
N LYS A 49 -6.72 -7.96 4.19
CA LYS A 49 -6.75 -8.94 5.30
C LYS A 49 -8.14 -9.12 5.89
N HIS A 50 -8.85 -8.01 6.10
CA HIS A 50 -10.18 -8.00 6.68
C HIS A 50 -11.33 -8.23 5.67
N GLY A 51 -11.02 -8.57 4.42
CA GLY A 51 -12.02 -8.80 3.37
C GLY A 51 -12.78 -7.54 2.93
N LYS A 52 -12.31 -6.34 3.29
CA LYS A 52 -12.94 -5.04 2.95
C LYS A 52 -12.55 -4.53 1.56
N ALA A 53 -11.53 -5.14 0.95
CA ALA A 53 -11.08 -4.85 -0.40
C ALA A 53 -10.65 -6.13 -1.11
N SER A 54 -11.03 -6.27 -2.38
CA SER A 54 -10.40 -7.23 -3.29
C SER A 54 -8.94 -6.86 -3.53
N ILE A 55 -8.16 -7.79 -4.06
CA ILE A 55 -6.74 -7.55 -4.35
C ILE A 55 -6.54 -6.38 -5.33
N GLY A 56 -7.39 -6.25 -6.36
CA GLY A 56 -7.35 -5.12 -7.30
C GLY A 56 -7.69 -3.78 -6.62
N LYS A 57 -8.66 -3.78 -5.70
CA LYS A 57 -8.98 -2.58 -4.91
C LYS A 57 -7.85 -2.23 -3.94
N ALA A 58 -7.20 -3.21 -3.33
CA ALA A 58 -6.04 -2.99 -2.49
C ALA A 58 -4.86 -2.42 -3.28
N ALA A 59 -4.58 -2.94 -4.49
CA ALA A 59 -3.57 -2.42 -5.40
C ALA A 59 -3.83 -0.95 -5.76
N ALA A 60 -5.08 -0.59 -6.06
CA ALA A 60 -5.49 0.79 -6.31
C ALA A 60 -5.29 1.69 -5.08
N ILE A 61 -5.70 1.22 -3.89
CA ILE A 61 -5.46 1.92 -2.63
C ILE A 61 -3.97 2.11 -2.39
N ALA A 62 -3.11 1.14 -2.71
CA ALA A 62 -1.66 1.20 -2.52
C ALA A 62 -0.93 1.99 -3.63
N GLY A 63 -1.53 2.15 -4.80
CA GLY A 63 -0.99 2.90 -5.94
C GLY A 63 0.05 2.16 -6.74
N MET A 64 -0.13 0.86 -6.83
CA MET A 64 0.78 -0.05 -7.49
C MET A 64 -0.01 -0.98 -8.40
N SER A 65 0.70 -1.72 -9.25
CA SER A 65 0.11 -2.77 -10.08
C SER A 65 -0.42 -3.92 -9.21
N LEU A 66 -1.26 -4.76 -9.82
CA LEU A 66 -1.77 -5.95 -9.18
C LEU A 66 -0.63 -6.90 -8.76
N SER A 67 0.39 -7.05 -9.61
CA SER A 67 1.58 -7.88 -9.33
C SER A 67 2.36 -7.37 -8.13
N GLU A 68 2.63 -6.07 -8.06
CA GLU A 68 3.33 -5.46 -6.91
C GLU A 68 2.52 -5.61 -5.61
N MET A 69 1.19 -5.56 -5.69
CA MET A 69 0.33 -5.81 -4.53
C MET A 69 0.40 -7.28 -4.08
N MET A 70 0.46 -8.25 -5.01
CA MET A 70 0.65 -9.66 -4.68
C MET A 70 1.98 -9.89 -3.97
N ASP A 71 3.07 -9.31 -4.50
CA ASP A 71 4.40 -9.40 -3.90
C ASP A 71 4.43 -8.76 -2.51
N LEU A 72 3.78 -7.61 -2.35
CA LEU A 72 3.64 -6.92 -1.06
C LEU A 72 2.92 -7.80 -0.04
N LEU A 73 1.77 -8.40 -0.39
CA LEU A 73 1.02 -9.27 0.52
C LEU A 73 1.85 -10.49 0.92
N ALA A 74 2.57 -11.11 -0.03
CA ALA A 74 3.44 -12.24 0.22
C ALA A 74 4.57 -11.88 1.21
N ASN A 75 5.23 -10.74 1.00
CA ASN A 75 6.31 -10.25 1.87
C ASN A 75 5.85 -9.98 3.31
N PHE A 76 4.59 -9.57 3.49
CA PHE A 76 3.99 -9.34 4.80
C PHE A 76 3.36 -10.60 5.43
N GLY A 77 3.57 -11.78 4.84
CA GLY A 77 3.05 -13.06 5.34
C GLY A 77 1.52 -13.14 5.30
N VAL A 78 0.87 -12.31 4.49
CA VAL A 78 -0.57 -12.29 4.33
C VAL A 78 -0.94 -13.43 3.40
N LYS A 79 -1.49 -14.52 3.96
CA LYS A 79 -2.02 -15.61 3.14
C LYS A 79 -3.11 -15.04 2.22
N SER A 80 -3.05 -15.44 0.97
CA SER A 80 -4.11 -15.17 0.00
C SER A 80 -5.45 -15.61 0.59
N ASN A 81 -6.43 -14.70 0.62
CA ASN A 81 -7.84 -15.05 0.85
C ASN A 81 -8.48 -15.62 -0.43
N LEU A 82 -7.78 -15.62 -1.57
CA LEU A 82 -8.23 -16.33 -2.77
C LEU A 82 -7.97 -17.82 -2.56
N ASP A 83 -9.06 -18.58 -2.58
CA ASP A 83 -8.97 -20.01 -2.84
C ASP A 83 -8.41 -20.22 -4.26
N VAL A 84 -7.69 -21.32 -4.47
CA VAL A 84 -7.06 -21.66 -5.76
C VAL A 84 -8.10 -21.67 -6.89
N GLU A 85 -9.33 -22.03 -6.53
CA GLU A 85 -10.46 -22.13 -7.44
C GLU A 85 -10.99 -20.76 -7.86
N ASP A 86 -11.00 -19.76 -6.96
CA ASP A 86 -11.40 -18.37 -7.28
C ASP A 86 -10.40 -17.71 -8.26
N PHE A 87 -9.11 -18.03 -8.11
CA PHE A 87 -8.08 -17.56 -9.03
C PHE A 87 -8.26 -18.18 -10.42
N ARG A 88 -8.55 -19.49 -10.46
CA ARG A 88 -8.78 -20.21 -11.72
C ARG A 88 -10.01 -19.70 -12.46
N GLU A 89 -11.09 -19.42 -11.73
CA GLU A 89 -12.33 -18.89 -12.30
C GLU A 89 -12.14 -17.48 -12.88
N SER A 90 -11.34 -16.65 -12.20
CA SER A 90 -10.99 -15.31 -12.66
C SER A 90 -10.20 -15.33 -13.98
N LEU A 91 -9.27 -16.28 -14.14
CA LEU A 91 -8.54 -16.48 -15.40
C LEU A 91 -9.47 -16.91 -16.54
N MET A 92 -10.34 -17.90 -16.31
CA MET A 92 -11.29 -18.37 -17.33
C MET A 92 -12.27 -17.28 -17.79
N ASN A 93 -12.68 -16.40 -16.88
CA ASN A 93 -13.57 -15.29 -17.22
C ASN A 93 -12.85 -14.19 -18.03
N THR A 94 -11.53 -14.08 -17.91
CA THR A 94 -10.74 -13.12 -18.69
C THR A 94 -10.59 -13.59 -20.13
N ASP A 95 -10.43 -14.90 -20.36
CA ASP A 95 -10.36 -15.48 -21.71
C ASP A 95 -11.65 -15.23 -22.52
N LYS A 96 -12.82 -15.24 -21.88
CA LYS A 96 -14.12 -14.94 -22.50
C LYS A 96 -14.32 -13.49 -22.93
N LEU A 97 -13.44 -12.57 -22.52
CA LEU A 97 -13.50 -11.15 -22.89
C LEU A 97 -12.60 -10.83 -24.10
N ILE A 98 -11.81 -11.80 -24.57
CA ILE A 98 -10.86 -11.66 -25.68
C ILE A 98 -11.36 -12.37 -26.95
N ASP A 99 -12.50 -13.08 -26.87
CA ASP A 99 -13.31 -13.58 -28.00
C ASP A 99 -14.42 -12.58 -28.37
#